data_AF-A0A950QAN6-F1
#
_entry.id   AF-A0A950QAN6-F1
#
_cell.length_a   1.000
_cell.length_b   1.000
_cell.length_c   1.000
_cell.angle_alpha   90.00
_cell.angle_beta   90.00
_cell.angle_gamma   90.00
#
_symmetry.space_group_name_H-M   'P 1'
#
loop_
_entity.id
_entity.type
_entity.pdbx_description
1 polymer ?
#
loop_
_entity_poly.entity_id
_entity_poly.type
_entity_poly.pdbx_seq_one_letter_code
_entity_poly.pdbx_strand_id
1 'polypeptide(L)' 'MKRPPKYEAMKRIALALPQTREEGHRHGPWFNIGKRPFALYWGRSQSWMIRLPPDHVMLLRAVGAPFRPMR' A
#
# COMPACT_ATOMS: atom_id res chain seq x y z
N MET A 1 -14.29 6.12 12.06
CA MET A 1 -12.94 6.71 12.17
C MET A 1 -12.62 7.48 10.90
N LYS A 2 -12.26 8.77 11.01
CA LYS A 2 -11.86 9.61 9.88
C LYS A 2 -10.49 9.12 9.37
N ARG A 3 -10.37 8.77 8.09
CA ARG A 3 -9.10 8.29 7.49
C ARG A 3 -8.09 9.45 7.44
N PRO A 4 -6.78 9.19 7.58
CA PRO A 4 -5.77 10.24 7.62
C PRO A 4 -5.73 11.03 6.29
N PRO A 5 -5.35 12.32 6.28
CA PRO A 5 -5.34 13.14 5.07
C PRO A 5 -4.54 12.52 3.90
N LYS A 6 -3.47 11.78 4.22
CA LYS A 6 -2.64 11.08 3.23
C LYS A 6 -3.34 9.88 2.55
N TYR A 7 -4.42 9.35 3.12
CA TYR A 7 -5.13 8.19 2.56
C TYR A 7 -5.78 8.52 1.22
N GLU A 8 -6.53 9.61 1.10
CA GLU A 8 -7.24 9.94 -0.15
C GLU A 8 -6.28 10.25 -1.29
N ALA A 9 -5.15 10.91 -0.99
CA ALA A 9 -4.10 11.15 -1.97
C ALA A 9 -3.50 9.83 -2.49
N MET A 10 -3.11 8.94 -1.59
CA MET A 10 -2.53 7.63 -1.97
C MET A 10 -3.55 6.72 -2.66
N LYS A 11 -4.82 6.77 -2.26
CA LYS A 11 -5.92 6.08 -2.94
C LYS A 11 -6.05 6.55 -4.40
N ARG A 12 -6.05 7.87 -4.63
CA ARG A 12 -6.10 8.43 -5.99
C ARG A 12 -4.90 7.97 -6.84
N ILE A 13 -3.70 7.98 -6.27
CA ILE A 13 -2.48 7.51 -6.95
C ILE A 13 -2.60 6.02 -7.30
N ALA A 14 -3.03 5.18 -6.36
CA ALA A 14 -3.21 3.75 -6.61
C ALA A 14 -4.24 3.49 -7.72
N LEU A 15 -5.38 4.17 -7.69
CA LEU A 15 -6.46 4.02 -8.67
C LEU A 15 -6.12 4.61 -10.04
N ALA A 16 -5.11 5.49 -10.14
CA ALA A 16 -4.64 6.02 -11.42
C ALA A 16 -3.85 4.99 -12.25
N LEU A 17 -3.36 3.91 -11.62
CA LEU A 17 -2.69 2.84 -12.33
C LEU A 17 -3.70 2.03 -13.16
N PRO A 18 -3.40 1.71 -14.43
CA PRO A 18 -4.30 0.97 -15.30
C PRO A 18 -4.82 -0.33 -14.67
N GLN A 19 -6.10 -0.61 -14.86
CA GLN A 19 -6.76 -1.85 -14.41
C GLN A 19 -6.79 -2.05 -12.88
N THR A 20 -6.52 -1.01 -12.10
CA THR A 20 -6.57 -1.10 -10.64
C THR A 20 -7.99 -1.13 -10.13
N ARG A 21 -8.25 -2.02 -9.17
CA ARG A 21 -9.52 -2.09 -8.41
C ARG A 21 -9.25 -2.01 -6.91
N GLU A 22 -10.12 -1.31 -6.20
CA GLU A 22 -10.17 -1.32 -4.74
C GLU A 22 -11.14 -2.42 -4.28
N GLU A 23 -10.67 -3.29 -3.39
CA GLU A 23 -11.48 -4.35 -2.78
C GLU A 23 -11.51 -4.17 -1.26
N GLY A 24 -12.70 -4.34 -0.67
CA GLY A 24 -12.88 -4.24 0.78
C GLY A 24 -12.36 -5.50 1.49
N HIS A 25 -11.51 -5.32 2.51
CA HIS A 25 -11.01 -6.40 3.35
C HIS A 25 -11.12 -6.05 4.84
N ARG A 26 -11.16 -7.06 5.73
CA ARG A 26 -11.38 -6.93 7.18
C ARG A 26 -10.48 -5.89 7.87
N HIS A 27 -9.29 -5.66 7.33
CA HIS A 27 -8.27 -4.79 7.93
C HIS A 27 -8.01 -3.52 7.13
N GLY A 28 -8.84 -3.22 6.13
CA GLY A 28 -8.70 -2.07 5.24
C GLY A 28 -8.63 -2.49 3.76
N PRO A 29 -8.74 -1.53 2.83
CA PRO A 29 -8.87 -1.82 1.41
C PRO A 29 -7.57 -2.36 0.80
N TRP A 30 -7.73 -3.28 -0.15
CA TRP A 30 -6.67 -3.81 -0.99
C TRP A 30 -6.80 -3.20 -2.39
N PHE A 31 -5.65 -2.92 -3.02
CA PHE A 31 -5.56 -2.37 -4.36
C PHE A 31 -4.89 -3.41 -5.26
N ASN A 32 -5.65 -3.86 -6.25
CA ASN A 32 -5.32 -5.01 -7.07
C ASN A 32 -5.20 -4.63 -8.54
N ILE A 33 -4.25 -5.25 -9.25
CA ILE A 33 -4.24 -5.33 -10.72
C ILE A 33 -4.62 -6.76 -11.09
N GLY A 34 -5.79 -6.93 -11.73
CA GLY A 34 -6.39 -8.24 -11.90
C GLY A 34 -6.65 -8.91 -10.54
N LYS A 35 -6.09 -10.10 -10.32
CA LYS A 35 -6.21 -10.88 -9.06
C LYS A 35 -5.04 -10.67 -8.09
N ARG A 36 -4.13 -9.74 -8.36
CA ARG A 36 -2.87 -9.58 -7.61
C ARG A 36 -2.87 -8.27 -6.81
N PRO A 37 -2.79 -8.31 -5.47
CA PRO A 37 -2.62 -7.11 -4.67
C PRO A 37 -1.21 -6.55 -4.85
N PHE A 38 -1.12 -5.25 -5.10
CA PHE A 38 0.16 -4.51 -5.15
C PHE A 38 0.28 -3.48 -4.02
N ALA A 39 -0.85 -2.99 -3.50
CA ALA A 39 -0.87 -2.12 -2.34
C ALA A 39 -2.06 -2.43 -1.46
N LEU A 40 -1.96 -2.14 -0.16
CA LEU A 40 -3.09 -2.17 0.75
C LEU A 40 -2.94 -1.10 1.82
N TYR A 41 -4.07 -0.69 2.37
CA TYR A 41 -4.09 0.18 3.54
C TYR A 41 -4.48 -0.63 4.77
N TRP A 42 -3.61 -0.59 5.78
CA TRP A 42 -3.84 -1.28 7.06
C TRP A 42 -4.47 -0.33 8.07
N GLY A 43 -5.77 -0.46 8.26
CA GLY A 43 -6.56 0.44 9.10
C GLY A 43 -6.10 0.49 10.56
N ARG A 44 -5.55 -0.62 11.10
CA ARG A 44 -5.13 -0.70 12.52
C ARG A 44 -3.94 0.21 12.85
N SER A 45 -2.96 0.31 11.97
CA SER A 45 -1.77 1.18 12.17
C SER A 45 -1.76 2.40 11.25
N GLN A 46 -2.85 2.63 10.52
CA GLN A 46 -3.00 3.72 9.56
C GLN A 46 -1.83 3.81 8.56
N SER A 47 -1.31 2.65 8.13
CA SER A 47 -0.14 2.57 7.27
C SER A 47 -0.47 1.97 5.91
N TRP A 48 0.27 2.41 4.90
CA TRP A 48 0.26 1.80 3.58
C TRP A 48 1.31 0.70 3.51
N MET A 49 0.94 -0.41 2.90
CA MET A 49 1.87 -1.48 2.55
C MET A 49 1.90 -1.60 1.04
N ILE A 50 3.10 -1.72 0.47
CA ILE A 50 3.32 -1.81 -0.97
C ILE A 50 4.15 -3.06 -1.21
N ARG A 51 3.72 -3.85 -2.19
CA ARG A 51 4.46 -5.02 -2.64
C ARG A 51 5.59 -4.56 -3.55
N LEU A 52 6.83 -4.88 -3.17
CA LEU A 52 8.03 -4.53 -3.92
C LEU A 52 8.83 -5.80 -4.25
N PRO A 53 9.60 -5.80 -5.34
CA PRO A 53 10.64 -6.80 -5.57
C PRO A 53 11.64 -6.84 -4.39
N PRO A 54 12.21 -8.02 -4.05
CA PRO A 54 13.15 -8.16 -2.93
C PRO A 54 14.32 -7.17 -2.98
N ASP A 55 14.91 -6.95 -4.17
CA ASP A 55 16.06 -6.06 -4.36
C ASP A 55 15.72 -4.61 -3.99
N HIS A 56 14.51 -4.16 -4.30
CA HIS A 56 14.04 -2.81 -3.93
C HIS A 56 13.84 -2.67 -2.43
N VAL A 57 13.40 -3.74 -1.74
CA VAL A 57 13.29 -3.74 -0.27
C VAL A 57 14.68 -3.61 0.35
N MET A 58 15.69 -4.31 -0.18
CA MET A 58 17.07 -4.18 0.30
C MET A 58 17.61 -2.77 0.12
N LEU A 59 17.39 -2.16 -1.05
CA LEU A 59 17.78 -0.78 -1.32
C LEU A 59 17.13 0.19 -0.31
N LEU A 60 15.82 0.09 -0.10
CA LEU A 60 15.10 0.96 0.85
C LEU A 60 15.59 0.81 2.29
N ARG A 61 16.04 -0.39 2.70
CA ARG A 61 16.66 -0.60 4.01
C ARG A 61 18.03 0.08 4.10
N ALA A 62 18.83 0.03 3.04
CA ALA A 62 20.16 0.61 3.01
C ALA A 62 20.14 2.15 3.13
N VAL A 63 19.16 2.82 2.50
CA VAL A 63 19.00 4.29 2.62
C VAL A 63 18.35 4.76 3.93
N GLY A 64 18.00 3.86 4.86
CA GLY A 64 17.41 4.24 6.16
C GLY A 64 16.06 4.94 6.06
N ALA A 65 15.34 4.74 4.95
CA ALA A 65 14.05 5.36 4.69
C ALA A 65 12.98 4.85 5.68
N PRO A 66 11.87 5.58 5.93
CA PRO A 66 10.85 5.24 6.94
C PRO A 66 10.04 3.97 6.62
N PHE A 67 10.51 3.13 5.71
CA PHE A 67 9.91 1.86 5.34
C PHE A 67 10.28 0.79 6.36
N ARG A 68 9.26 0.08 6.86
CA ARG A 68 9.45 -1.11 7.67
C ARG A 68 9.06 -2.32 6.83
N PRO A 69 9.97 -3.29 6.62
CA PRO A 69 9.59 -4.53 5.96
C PRO A 69 8.51 -5.25 6.79
N MET A 70 7.50 -5.77 6.11
CA MET A 70 6.51 -6.65 6.73
C MET A 70 7.21 -7.98 7.06
N ARG A 71 7.09 -8.43 8.31
CA ARG A 71 7.60 -9.72 8.79
C ARG A 71 6.52 -10.77 8.71
#